data_AF-A0AAE1H144-F1
#
_entry.id   AF-A0AAE1H144-F1
#
_cell.length_a   1.000
_cell.length_b   1.000
_cell.length_c   1.000
_cell.angle_alpha   90.00
_cell.angle_beta   90.00
_cell.angle_gamma   90.00
#
_symmetry.space_group_name_H-M   'P 1'
#
loop_
_entity.id
_entity.type
_entity.pdbx_description
1 polymer ?
#
loop_
_entity_poly.entity_id
_entity_poly.type
_entity_poly.pdbx_seq_one_letter_code
_entity_poly.pdbx_strand_id
1 'polypeptide(L)'
;GAVHYAEAGHNVIYITASEFDSLPPPLLGLAKPTPDVFALIKFLYLPSWQDLLQYLFHLHVHTLIPTVLIVEALEHFFTSPDRDESRGEASHAALICASLLDGVAVCAKRSKSQAHLVVSLNEQKTHSMFSPLIDIFFTDMVWLFQKDKDSEGNSSNYCMINLETSLSQTKQHKIFYKCQTEDGAVVLTKVSFWEKL
;
A
#
# COMPACT_ATOMS: atom_id res chain seq x y z
N GLY A 1 -2.03 3.54 7.47
CA GLY A 1 -2.56 2.19 7.71
C GLY A 1 -4.08 2.23 7.81
N ALA A 2 -4.77 1.09 7.70
CA ALA A 2 -6.24 1.04 7.68
C ALA A 2 -6.89 1.73 8.88
N VAL A 3 -6.37 1.46 10.08
CA VAL A 3 -6.84 2.06 11.35
C VAL A 3 -6.81 3.58 11.31
N HIS A 4 -5.72 4.19 10.84
CA HIS A 4 -5.59 5.65 10.76
C HIS A 4 -6.70 6.31 9.94
N TYR A 5 -7.05 5.72 8.78
CA TYR A 5 -8.14 6.21 7.96
C TYR A 5 -9.51 5.98 8.61
N ALA A 6 -9.70 4.83 9.25
CA ALA A 6 -10.94 4.53 9.96
C ALA A 6 -11.16 5.45 11.17
N GLU A 7 -10.11 5.80 11.92
CA GLU A 7 -10.17 6.79 13.00
C GLU A 7 -10.58 8.18 12.50
N ALA A 8 -10.22 8.51 11.25
CA ALA A 8 -10.67 9.72 10.56
C ALA A 8 -12.09 9.60 9.96
N GLY A 9 -12.80 8.49 10.21
CA GLY A 9 -14.19 8.28 9.78
C GLY A 9 -14.35 7.74 8.35
N HIS A 10 -13.27 7.27 7.72
CA HIS A 10 -13.34 6.70 6.37
C HIS A 10 -13.78 5.25 6.37
N ASN A 11 -14.59 4.87 5.38
CA ASN A 11 -14.86 3.47 5.07
C ASN A 11 -13.67 2.90 4.30
N VAL A 12 -12.95 1.95 4.91
CA VAL A 12 -11.71 1.37 4.40
C VAL A 12 -11.99 -0.05 3.91
N ILE A 13 -11.55 -0.35 2.69
CA ILE A 13 -11.42 -1.73 2.22
C ILE A 13 -9.95 -2.07 2.18
N TYR A 14 -9.59 -3.11 2.93
CA TYR A 14 -8.26 -3.67 2.94
C TYR A 14 -8.26 -4.95 2.12
N ILE A 15 -7.56 -4.94 0.99
CA ILE A 15 -7.47 -6.03 0.02
C ILE A 15 -6.13 -6.72 0.19
N THR A 16 -6.14 -8.04 0.34
CA THR A 16 -4.94 -8.86 0.39
C THR A 16 -5.20 -10.24 -0.21
N ALA A 17 -4.15 -10.96 -0.59
CA ALA A 17 -4.26 -12.25 -1.27
C ALA A 17 -4.63 -13.41 -0.33
N SER A 18 -4.28 -13.30 0.95
CA SER A 18 -4.39 -14.38 1.93
C SER A 18 -5.04 -13.89 3.22
N GLU A 19 -5.75 -14.80 3.90
CA GLU A 19 -6.35 -14.52 5.20
C GLU A 19 -5.28 -14.21 6.26
N PHE A 20 -5.63 -13.32 7.19
CA PHE A 20 -4.80 -13.08 8.36
C PHE A 20 -5.00 -14.20 9.38
N ASP A 21 -3.90 -14.85 9.80
CA ASP A 21 -3.93 -15.84 10.88
C ASP A 21 -4.32 -15.22 12.23
N SER A 22 -4.01 -13.93 12.40
CA SER A 22 -4.36 -13.14 13.59
C SER A 22 -4.39 -11.66 13.27
N LEU A 23 -5.08 -10.87 14.09
CA LEU A 23 -5.02 -9.42 13.97
C LEU A 23 -3.57 -8.94 14.20
N PRO A 24 -3.11 -7.92 13.45
CA PRO A 24 -1.79 -7.37 13.68
C PRO A 24 -1.67 -6.90 15.14
N PRO A 25 -0.49 -7.10 15.76
CA PRO A 25 -0.28 -6.70 17.14
C PRO A 25 -0.55 -5.20 17.30
N PRO A 26 -1.08 -4.76 18.46
CA PRO A 26 -1.27 -3.35 18.72
C PRO A 26 0.08 -2.63 18.61
N LEU A 27 0.09 -1.50 17.90
CA LEU A 27 1.27 -0.66 17.81
C LEU A 27 1.56 -0.07 19.20
N LEU A 28 2.78 -0.33 19.70
CA LEU A 28 3.19 0.06 21.04
C LEU A 28 3.10 1.59 21.19
N GLY A 29 2.36 2.06 22.20
CA GLY A 29 2.09 3.48 22.44
C GLY A 29 0.83 4.04 21.76
N LEU A 30 0.14 3.25 20.92
CA LEU A 30 -1.19 3.60 20.41
C LEU A 30 -2.28 2.86 21.21
N ALA A 31 -3.38 3.55 21.48
CA ALA A 31 -4.55 2.93 22.08
C ALA A 31 -5.11 1.86 21.13
N LYS A 32 -5.64 0.77 21.71
CA LYS A 32 -6.34 -0.24 20.91
C LYS A 32 -7.54 0.42 20.21
N PRO A 33 -7.72 0.22 18.89
CA PRO A 33 -8.84 0.85 18.20
C PRO A 33 -10.17 0.34 18.78
N THR A 34 -11.16 1.24 18.86
CA THR A 34 -12.48 0.89 19.36
C THR A 34 -13.22 -0.02 18.37
N PRO A 35 -14.22 -0.79 18.82
CA PRO A 35 -15.04 -1.61 17.91
C PRO A 35 -15.67 -0.81 16.76
N ASP A 36 -16.06 0.44 17.02
CA ASP A 36 -16.65 1.33 16.02
C ASP A 36 -15.66 1.70 14.90
N VAL A 37 -14.38 1.92 15.25
CA VAL A 37 -13.31 2.15 14.26
C VAL A 37 -13.09 0.90 13.42
N PHE A 38 -13.09 -0.29 14.05
CA PHE A 38 -12.95 -1.54 13.30
C PHE A 38 -14.14 -1.81 12.37
N ALA A 39 -15.35 -1.38 12.72
CA ALA A 39 -16.54 -1.54 11.87
C ALA A 39 -16.45 -0.78 10.54
N LEU A 40 -15.58 0.24 10.46
CA LEU A 40 -15.30 0.99 9.24
C LEU A 40 -14.27 0.31 8.33
N ILE A 41 -13.61 -0.76 8.79
CA ILE A 41 -12.61 -1.51 8.03
C ILE A 41 -13.21 -2.84 7.60
N LYS A 42 -13.23 -3.10 6.30
CA LYS A 42 -13.56 -4.42 5.75
C LYS A 42 -12.33 -5.05 5.13
N PHE A 43 -12.02 -6.26 5.56
CA PHE A 43 -10.98 -7.09 4.97
C PHE A 43 -11.57 -7.90 3.83
N LEU A 44 -10.87 -7.91 2.70
CA LEU A 44 -11.26 -8.60 1.49
C LEU A 44 -10.10 -9.45 1.00
N TYR A 45 -10.33 -10.77 0.95
CA TYR A 45 -9.32 -11.74 0.59
C TYR A 45 -9.53 -12.17 -0.85
N LEU A 46 -8.70 -11.65 -1.75
CA LEU A 46 -8.82 -11.87 -3.20
C LEU A 46 -7.60 -12.67 -3.67
N PRO A 47 -7.74 -13.99 -3.91
CA PRO A 47 -6.59 -14.85 -4.18
C PRO A 47 -6.00 -14.62 -5.58
N SER A 48 -6.77 -14.04 -6.51
CA SER A 48 -6.36 -13.85 -7.91
C SER A 48 -6.58 -12.42 -8.41
N TRP A 49 -5.91 -12.08 -9.51
CA TRP A 49 -6.10 -10.80 -10.20
C TRP A 49 -7.49 -10.67 -10.83
N GLN A 50 -8.11 -11.79 -11.21
CA GLN A 50 -9.48 -11.81 -11.72
C GLN A 50 -10.47 -11.37 -10.64
N ASP A 51 -10.30 -11.87 -9.41
CA ASP A 51 -11.14 -11.50 -8.27
C ASP A 51 -10.98 -10.01 -7.94
N LEU A 52 -9.75 -9.48 -8.03
CA LEU A 52 -9.49 -8.05 -7.89
C LEU A 52 -10.24 -7.22 -8.92
N LEU A 53 -10.12 -7.55 -10.20
CA LEU A 53 -10.83 -6.82 -11.25
C LEU A 53 -12.34 -6.92 -11.10
N GLN A 54 -12.87 -8.10 -10.80
CA GLN A 54 -14.30 -8.31 -10.57
C GLN A 54 -14.80 -7.45 -9.41
N TYR A 55 -14.04 -7.36 -8.31
CA TYR A 55 -14.36 -6.48 -7.21
C TYR A 55 -14.38 -5.01 -7.64
N LEU A 56 -13.35 -4.54 -8.36
CA LEU A 56 -13.25 -3.16 -8.82
C LEU A 56 -14.43 -2.79 -9.74
N PHE A 57 -14.81 -3.67 -10.66
CA PHE A 57 -15.99 -3.46 -11.52
C PHE A 57 -17.31 -3.42 -10.72
N HIS A 58 -17.40 -4.13 -9.61
CA HIS A 58 -18.59 -4.08 -8.75
C HIS A 58 -18.68 -2.80 -7.91
N LEU A 59 -17.59 -2.03 -7.74
CA LEU A 59 -17.64 -0.72 -7.06
C LEU A 59 -18.65 0.24 -7.71
N HIS A 60 -18.94 0.07 -9.00
CA HIS A 60 -19.94 0.87 -9.72
C HIS A 60 -21.37 0.64 -9.22
N VAL A 61 -21.67 -0.54 -8.67
CA VAL A 61 -23.02 -0.96 -8.26
C VAL A 61 -23.18 -1.14 -6.75
N HIS A 62 -22.09 -1.05 -5.97
CA HIS A 62 -22.15 -1.14 -4.52
C HIS A 62 -23.07 -0.08 -3.89
N THR A 63 -23.80 -0.47 -2.85
CA THR A 63 -24.65 0.44 -2.07
C THR A 63 -23.84 1.30 -1.12
N LEU A 64 -22.86 0.71 -0.43
CA LEU A 64 -21.88 1.42 0.39
C LEU A 64 -20.55 1.52 -0.36
N ILE A 65 -20.07 2.75 -0.50
CA ILE A 65 -18.90 3.06 -1.33
C ILE A 65 -17.73 3.36 -0.40
N PRO A 66 -16.60 2.67 -0.58
CA PRO A 66 -15.43 2.94 0.23
C PRO A 66 -14.80 4.26 -0.16
N THR A 67 -14.24 4.95 0.83
CA THR A 67 -13.46 6.19 0.60
C THR A 67 -11.96 5.90 0.61
N VAL A 68 -11.55 4.71 1.02
CA VAL A 68 -10.15 4.29 1.03
C VAL A 68 -10.05 2.84 0.55
N LEU A 69 -9.24 2.62 -0.48
CA LEU A 69 -8.81 1.28 -0.91
C LEU A 69 -7.35 1.10 -0.51
N ILE A 70 -7.06 0.05 0.24
CA ILE A 70 -5.71 -0.38 0.58
C ILE A 70 -5.49 -1.73 -0.09
N VAL A 71 -4.48 -1.85 -0.94
CA VAL A 71 -4.11 -3.11 -1.59
C VAL A 71 -2.73 -3.51 -1.11
N GLU A 72 -2.66 -4.67 -0.46
CA GLU A 72 -1.41 -5.26 0.01
C GLU A 72 -0.79 -6.14 -1.08
N ALA A 73 0.55 -6.10 -1.16
CA ALA A 73 1.36 -6.97 -2.02
C ALA A 73 0.86 -6.98 -3.47
N LEU A 74 0.75 -5.79 -4.05
CA LEU A 74 0.17 -5.58 -5.38
C LEU A 74 0.85 -6.43 -6.46
N GLU A 75 2.13 -6.78 -6.27
CA GLU A 75 2.86 -7.68 -7.16
C GLU A 75 2.20 -9.04 -7.37
N HIS A 76 1.43 -9.53 -6.38
CA HIS A 76 0.70 -10.78 -6.45
C HIS A 76 -0.36 -10.78 -7.57
N PHE A 77 -0.91 -9.62 -7.88
CA PHE A 77 -1.96 -9.48 -8.89
C PHE A 77 -1.41 -9.23 -10.30
N PHE A 78 -0.10 -9.09 -10.45
CA PHE A 78 0.53 -8.89 -11.75
C PHE A 78 0.95 -10.18 -12.43
N THR A 79 1.09 -11.27 -11.67
CA THR A 79 1.35 -12.60 -12.23
C THR A 79 0.05 -13.24 -12.71
N SER A 80 0.06 -13.68 -13.98
CA SER A 80 -1.02 -14.48 -14.55
C SER A 80 -0.45 -15.85 -14.91
N PRO A 81 -0.83 -16.94 -14.20
CA PRO A 81 -0.32 -18.29 -14.52
C PRO A 81 -0.72 -18.76 -15.93
N ASP A 82 -1.74 -18.14 -16.53
CA ASP A 82 -2.31 -18.52 -17.82
C ASP A 82 -1.74 -17.74 -19.04
N ARG A 83 -0.66 -16.94 -18.88
CA ARG A 83 -0.14 -16.09 -19.98
C ARG A 83 1.18 -16.57 -20.57
N ASP A 84 1.26 -16.42 -21.89
CA ASP A 84 2.41 -16.70 -22.75
C ASP A 84 3.53 -15.67 -22.47
N GLU A 85 4.71 -16.16 -22.03
CA GLU A 85 5.83 -15.38 -21.45
C GLU A 85 6.42 -14.30 -22.38
N SER A 86 6.05 -14.29 -23.67
CA SER A 86 6.72 -13.48 -24.69
C SER A 86 6.18 -12.05 -24.86
N ARG A 87 4.94 -11.77 -24.43
CA ARG A 87 4.33 -10.41 -24.47
C ARG A 87 3.21 -10.31 -23.45
N GLY A 88 3.40 -9.60 -22.33
CA GLY A 88 2.23 -9.03 -21.66
C GLY A 88 2.23 -8.88 -20.15
N GLU A 89 3.33 -9.13 -19.44
CA GLU A 89 3.38 -8.87 -17.99
C GLU A 89 3.25 -7.37 -17.68
N ALA A 90 4.00 -6.52 -18.40
CA ALA A 90 3.92 -5.05 -18.22
C ALA A 90 2.53 -4.51 -18.58
N SER A 91 1.94 -5.00 -19.67
CA SER A 91 0.59 -4.60 -20.08
C SER A 91 -0.48 -5.08 -19.11
N HIS A 92 -0.31 -6.27 -18.52
CA HIS A 92 -1.20 -6.79 -17.49
C HIS A 92 -1.09 -5.97 -16.20
N ALA A 93 0.13 -5.68 -15.75
CA ALA A 93 0.34 -4.83 -14.59
C ALA A 93 -0.23 -3.42 -14.79
N ALA A 94 -0.03 -2.83 -15.97
CA ALA A 94 -0.65 -1.55 -16.34
C ALA A 94 -2.19 -1.61 -16.30
N LEU A 95 -2.80 -2.70 -16.77
CA LEU A 95 -4.26 -2.90 -16.70
C LEU A 95 -4.76 -2.91 -15.25
N ILE A 96 -4.07 -3.65 -14.37
CA ILE A 96 -4.43 -3.71 -12.95
C ILE A 96 -4.28 -2.33 -12.29
N CYS A 97 -3.18 -1.61 -12.53
CA CYS A 97 -2.98 -0.24 -12.03
C CYS A 97 -4.06 0.72 -12.54
N ALA A 98 -4.36 0.69 -13.84
CA ALA A 98 -5.41 1.52 -14.43
C ALA A 98 -6.79 1.21 -13.84
N SER A 99 -7.10 -0.07 -13.62
CA SER A 99 -8.36 -0.51 -13.02
C SER A 99 -8.50 -0.07 -11.57
N LEU A 100 -7.39 -0.05 -10.80
CA LEU A 100 -7.38 0.47 -9.43
C LEU A 100 -7.66 1.97 -9.40
N LEU A 101 -7.02 2.74 -10.27
CA LEU A 101 -7.25 4.18 -10.38
C LEU A 101 -8.69 4.49 -10.82
N ASP A 102 -9.22 3.75 -11.79
CA ASP A 102 -10.62 3.86 -12.21
C ASP A 102 -11.57 3.54 -11.06
N GLY A 103 -11.34 2.44 -10.34
CA GLY A 103 -12.12 2.06 -9.15
C GLY A 103 -12.14 3.16 -8.08
N VAL A 104 -11.00 3.79 -7.80
CA VAL A 104 -10.92 4.90 -6.84
C VAL A 104 -11.58 6.18 -7.38
N ALA A 105 -11.46 6.48 -8.67
CA ALA A 105 -12.17 7.59 -9.29
C ALA A 105 -13.70 7.40 -9.22
N VAL A 106 -14.18 6.17 -9.41
CA VAL A 106 -15.59 5.80 -9.25
C VAL A 106 -16.03 5.99 -7.80
N CYS A 107 -15.22 5.54 -6.85
CA CYS A 107 -15.46 5.77 -5.42
C CYS A 107 -15.62 7.26 -5.12
N ALA A 108 -14.66 8.08 -5.53
CA ALA A 108 -14.69 9.53 -5.29
C ALA A 108 -15.92 10.20 -5.93
N LYS A 109 -16.24 9.83 -7.17
CA LYS A 109 -17.40 10.36 -7.90
C LYS A 109 -18.71 10.03 -7.21
N ARG A 110 -18.87 8.80 -6.74
CA ARG A 110 -20.13 8.35 -6.14
C ARG A 110 -20.26 8.71 -4.66
N SER A 111 -19.17 8.76 -3.91
CA SER A 111 -19.17 9.24 -2.52
C SER A 111 -19.29 10.76 -2.42
N LYS A 112 -19.06 11.49 -3.51
CA LYS A 112 -18.95 12.97 -3.56
C LYS A 112 -17.88 13.50 -2.59
N SER A 113 -16.86 12.69 -2.33
CA SER A 113 -15.76 13.00 -1.43
C SER A 113 -14.44 12.59 -2.09
N GLN A 114 -13.32 13.04 -1.52
CA GLN A 114 -12.03 12.47 -1.89
C GLN A 114 -12.02 10.97 -1.56
N ALA A 115 -11.40 10.18 -2.45
CA ALA A 115 -11.09 8.78 -2.21
C ALA A 115 -9.58 8.57 -2.32
N HIS A 116 -9.07 7.61 -1.55
CA HIS A 116 -7.64 7.35 -1.44
C HIS A 116 -7.30 5.93 -1.88
N LEU A 117 -6.22 5.81 -2.64
CA LEU A 117 -5.58 4.55 -2.98
C LEU A 117 -4.28 4.43 -2.20
N VAL A 118 -4.09 3.33 -1.48
CA VAL A 118 -2.80 2.97 -0.89
C VAL A 118 -2.43 1.60 -1.40
N VAL A 119 -1.25 1.47 -1.98
CA VAL A 119 -0.73 0.21 -2.49
C VAL A 119 0.59 -0.11 -1.80
N SER A 120 0.78 -1.36 -1.39
CA SER A 120 2.11 -1.86 -1.04
C SER A 120 2.61 -2.79 -2.12
N LEU A 121 3.93 -2.77 -2.35
CA LEU A 121 4.57 -3.63 -3.34
C LEU A 121 5.95 -4.06 -2.86
N ASN A 122 6.37 -5.27 -3.22
CA ASN A 122 7.72 -5.74 -3.01
C ASN A 122 8.54 -5.68 -4.30
N GLU A 123 9.41 -4.67 -4.41
CA GLU A 123 10.25 -4.44 -5.60
C GLU A 123 11.06 -5.69 -6.00
N GLN A 124 11.57 -6.47 -5.03
CA GLN A 124 12.41 -7.63 -5.31
C GLN A 124 11.68 -8.73 -6.09
N LYS A 125 10.36 -8.83 -5.94
CA LYS A 125 9.52 -9.80 -6.64
C LYS A 125 9.10 -9.34 -8.05
N THR A 126 9.41 -8.11 -8.42
CA THR A 126 8.84 -7.44 -9.59
C THR A 126 9.79 -7.25 -10.77
N HIS A 127 11.01 -7.82 -10.68
CA HIS A 127 12.00 -7.91 -11.76
C HIS A 127 12.08 -6.66 -12.67
N SER A 128 12.57 -5.52 -12.17
CA SER A 128 12.88 -4.27 -12.93
C SER A 128 11.77 -3.59 -13.75
N MET A 129 10.60 -4.22 -13.91
CA MET A 129 9.50 -3.75 -14.76
C MET A 129 8.71 -2.59 -14.12
N PHE A 130 8.88 -2.40 -12.82
CA PHE A 130 7.95 -1.61 -12.00
C PHE A 130 8.27 -0.14 -11.85
N SER A 131 9.55 0.25 -11.94
CA SER A 131 9.92 1.66 -11.83
C SER A 131 9.14 2.52 -12.85
N PRO A 132 9.01 2.11 -14.13
CA PRO A 132 8.20 2.87 -15.09
C PRO A 132 6.70 2.87 -14.78
N LEU A 133 6.14 1.76 -14.28
CA LEU A 133 4.70 1.69 -13.96
C LEU A 133 4.35 2.56 -12.76
N ILE A 134 5.22 2.59 -11.74
CA ILE A 134 5.06 3.48 -10.59
C ILE A 134 5.09 4.93 -11.04
N ASP A 135 6.07 5.30 -11.88
CA ASP A 135 6.19 6.67 -12.39
C ASP A 135 4.96 7.11 -13.22
N ILE A 136 4.33 6.20 -13.95
CA ILE A 136 3.15 6.50 -14.79
C ILE A 136 1.87 6.61 -13.97
N PHE A 137 1.65 5.69 -13.03
CA PHE A 137 0.34 5.53 -12.36
C PHE A 137 0.30 6.12 -10.94
N PHE A 138 1.45 6.31 -10.29
CA PHE A 138 1.55 6.72 -8.89
C PHE A 138 2.51 7.90 -8.74
N THR A 139 2.03 9.09 -9.09
CA THR A 139 2.85 10.31 -9.08
C THR A 139 2.90 11.03 -7.75
N ASP A 140 1.91 10.81 -6.88
CA ASP A 140 1.63 11.74 -5.77
C ASP A 140 2.51 11.50 -4.53
N MET A 141 2.64 10.26 -4.07
CA MET A 141 3.47 9.91 -2.91
C MET A 141 3.94 8.45 -2.98
N VAL A 142 5.19 8.26 -3.39
CA VAL A 142 5.85 6.95 -3.36
C VAL A 142 6.88 6.95 -2.23
N TRP A 143 6.82 5.92 -1.38
CA TRP A 143 7.77 5.74 -0.29
C TRP A 143 8.46 4.39 -0.42
N LEU A 144 9.79 4.41 -0.47
CA LEU A 144 10.62 3.22 -0.44
C LEU A 144 10.96 2.88 1.01
N PHE A 145 10.52 1.72 1.49
CA PHE A 145 10.92 1.18 2.78
C PHE A 145 12.06 0.18 2.59
N GLN A 146 13.23 0.44 3.15
CA GLN A 146 14.39 -0.43 3.00
C GLN A 146 15.23 -0.50 4.28
N LYS A 147 15.98 -1.60 4.44
CA LYS A 147 16.98 -1.72 5.51
C LYS A 147 18.14 -0.76 5.22
N ASP A 148 18.54 -0.01 6.22
CA ASP A 148 19.67 0.92 6.11
C ASP A 148 20.98 0.14 6.03
N LYS A 149 21.77 0.40 4.99
CA LYS A 149 23.00 -0.36 4.70
C LYS A 149 24.23 0.18 5.43
N ASP A 150 24.15 1.40 5.96
CA ASP A 150 25.28 2.12 6.57
C ASP A 150 25.45 1.83 8.08
N SER A 151 24.69 0.89 8.62
CA SER A 151 24.75 0.54 10.05
C SER A 151 25.81 -0.54 10.32
N GLU A 152 27.05 -0.12 10.57
CA GLU A 152 28.22 -0.95 10.94
C GLU A 152 28.12 -1.71 12.29
N GLY A 153 26.93 -1.95 12.83
CA GLY A 153 26.81 -2.70 14.07
C GLY A 153 25.37 -3.03 14.48
N ASN A 154 25.07 -4.33 14.52
CA ASN A 154 24.03 -5.08 15.26
C ASN A 154 22.60 -4.53 15.46
N SER A 155 22.24 -3.34 14.99
CA SER A 155 20.89 -2.78 14.99
C SER A 155 20.40 -2.70 13.55
N SER A 156 19.32 -3.41 13.23
CA SER A 156 18.69 -3.31 11.93
C SER A 156 17.91 -2.00 11.87
N ASN A 157 18.58 -0.93 11.44
CA ASN A 157 17.92 0.32 11.12
C ASN A 157 17.19 0.18 9.78
N TYR A 158 16.02 0.80 9.67
CA TYR A 158 15.24 0.89 8.45
C TYR A 158 15.10 2.36 8.07
N CYS A 159 14.93 2.65 6.79
CA CYS A 159 14.63 3.99 6.32
C CYS A 159 13.45 3.95 5.36
N MET A 160 12.63 5.00 5.46
CA MET A 160 11.64 5.36 4.45
C MET A 160 12.20 6.53 3.66
N ILE A 161 12.30 6.36 2.35
CA ILE A 161 12.76 7.40 1.43
C ILE A 161 11.56 7.79 0.57
N ASN A 162 11.18 9.06 0.60
CA ASN A 162 10.21 9.57 -0.35
C ASN A 162 10.87 9.63 -1.73
N LEU A 163 10.31 8.88 -2.68
CA LEU A 163 10.69 8.95 -4.07
C LEU A 163 9.83 10.05 -4.71
N GLU A 164 10.38 11.27 -4.79
CA GLU A 164 9.78 12.30 -5.64
C GLU A 164 9.89 11.82 -7.09
N THR A 165 8.75 11.61 -7.74
CA THR A 165 8.72 11.22 -9.15
C THR A 165 9.21 12.39 -10.03
N SER A 166 9.83 12.07 -11.17
CA SER A 166 10.81 12.87 -11.91
C SER A 166 10.35 14.19 -12.57
N LEU A 167 9.27 14.82 -12.11
CA LEU A 167 8.82 16.13 -12.63
C LEU A 167 9.20 17.32 -11.74
N SER A 168 9.59 17.10 -10.48
CA SER A 168 10.07 18.17 -9.59
C SER A 168 11.36 17.76 -8.89
N GLN A 169 12.48 18.35 -9.28
CA GLN A 169 13.76 18.22 -8.57
C GLN A 169 13.72 19.03 -7.27
N THR A 170 13.09 18.58 -6.18
CA THR A 170 13.11 19.35 -4.93
C THR A 170 12.95 18.52 -3.66
N LYS A 171 14.05 17.87 -3.24
CA LYS A 171 14.34 17.32 -1.89
C LYS A 171 13.81 15.91 -1.64
N GLN A 172 14.73 14.96 -1.60
CA GLN A 172 14.46 13.64 -1.03
C GLN A 172 14.24 13.75 0.48
N HIS A 173 13.08 13.32 0.96
CA HIS A 173 12.83 13.19 2.39
C HIS A 173 13.16 11.77 2.86
N LYS A 174 14.14 11.64 3.74
CA LYS A 174 14.51 10.37 4.39
C LYS A 174 14.06 10.38 5.85
N ILE A 175 13.34 9.35 6.26
CA ILE A 175 12.92 9.11 7.64
C ILE A 175 13.57 7.82 8.10
N PHE A 176 14.33 7.87 9.20
CA PHE A 176 14.94 6.68 9.77
C PHE A 176 14.07 6.12 10.89
N TYR A 177 14.07 4.79 10.97
CA TYR A 177 13.38 4.01 11.99
C TYR A 177 14.37 3.04 12.60
N LYS A 178 14.43 3.04 13.93
CA LYS A 178 15.09 1.98 14.68
C LYS A 178 14.08 0.87 14.90
N CYS A 179 14.38 -0.33 14.42
CA CYS A 179 13.58 -1.51 14.68
C CYS A 179 14.07 -2.21 15.94
N GLN A 180 13.19 -2.43 16.90
CA GLN A 180 13.45 -3.18 18.12
C GLN A 180 12.34 -4.21 18.32
N THR A 181 12.66 -5.33 18.96
CA THR A 181 11.64 -6.29 19.36
C THR A 181 11.41 -6.12 20.85
N GLU A 182 10.22 -5.69 21.25
CA GLU A 182 9.80 -5.58 22.65
C GLU A 182 8.64 -6.57 22.86
N ASP A 183 8.80 -7.50 23.79
CA ASP A 183 7.79 -8.51 24.15
C ASP A 183 7.21 -9.30 22.95
N GLY A 184 8.07 -9.59 21.96
CA GLY A 184 7.68 -10.31 20.74
C GLY A 184 7.00 -9.43 19.68
N ALA A 185 6.74 -8.16 19.95
CA ALA A 185 6.24 -7.18 18.99
C ALA A 185 7.40 -6.42 18.34
N VAL A 186 7.30 -6.19 17.03
CA VAL A 186 8.23 -5.33 16.30
C VAL A 186 7.84 -3.87 16.51
N VAL A 187 8.74 -3.09 17.08
CA VAL A 187 8.60 -1.66 17.36
C VAL A 187 9.50 -0.87 16.41
N LEU A 188 8.90 0.03 15.64
CA LEU A 188 9.62 0.97 14.77
C LEU A 188 9.62 2.36 15.42
N THR A 189 10.74 2.74 16.02
CA THR A 189 10.92 4.06 16.64
C THR A 189 11.51 5.03 15.62
N LYS A 190 10.78 6.11 15.30
CA LYS A 190 11.27 7.16 14.41
C LYS A 190 12.50 7.83 15.03
N VAL A 191 13.63 7.78 14.33
CA VAL A 191 14.87 8.47 14.69
C VAL A 191 15.05 9.57 13.65
N SER A 192 14.40 10.73 13.83
CA SER A 192 14.44 11.78 12.80
C SER A 192 15.78 12.50 12.77
N PHE A 193 16.42 12.53 11.59
CA PHE A 193 17.35 13.58 11.20
C PHE A 193 16.89 14.16 9.86
N TRP A 194 16.85 15.48 9.78
CA TRP A 194 16.55 16.21 8.55
C TRP A 194 17.86 16.41 7.81
N GLU A 195 18.11 15.62 6.77
CA GLU A 195 19.15 15.99 5.79
C GLU A 195 18.49 16.77 4.67
N LYS A 196 18.75 18.08 4.63
CA LYS A 196 18.74 18.81 3.37
C LYS A 196 20.10 18.53 2.74
N LEU A 197 20.13 17.73 1.68
CA LEU A 197 21.24 17.75 0.74
C LEU A 197 21.26 19.10 0.01
#